data_AF-A0A397ELJ0-F1
#
_entry.id   AF-A0A397ELJ0-F1
#
_cell.length_a   1.000
_cell.length_b   1.000
_cell.length_c   1.000
_cell.angle_alpha   90.00
_cell.angle_beta   90.00
_cell.angle_gamma   90.00
#
_symmetry.space_group_name_H-M   'P 1'
#
loop_
_entity.id
_entity.type
_entity.pdbx_description
1 polymer ?
#
loop_
_entity_poly.entity_id
_entity_poly.type
_entity_poly.pdbx_seq_one_letter_code
_entity_poly.pdbx_strand_id
1 'polypeptide(L)'
;MLDEPREAQYPSSVVHRFPYQLPPSPSPLLHRVRDVTKHRHSDDLDDTTSSIIMGTKGFEAMDIESSNGLASKAAKALSPARTRMGALVVALILGVLFVVLVVSFAQTSSIRVDSDLPASVAALMNVNALPCSDFYEFACGGWLANTSLPPDRPSFSRSFSGIQDANDDLFRTILAEKWPLVSDLYDSCMNTSVLDALGAAPLGPDLNAIRSTKSKHELLALVGALSMKSGMNFLFPAYIDVDEQRGHTMVLHVEQVEKEVLDDFF
;
A
#
# COMPACT_ATOMS: atom_id res chain seq x y z
N MET A 1 36.31 38.76 22.24
CA MET A 1 35.01 39.03 21.62
C MET A 1 34.38 37.66 21.43
N LEU A 2 33.63 37.24 22.45
CA LEU A 2 33.08 35.89 22.56
C LEU A 2 31.73 35.89 21.82
N ASP A 3 31.61 35.04 20.81
CA ASP A 3 30.34 34.79 20.12
C ASP A 3 29.57 33.75 20.96
N GLU A 4 28.39 34.13 21.43
CA GLU A 4 27.45 33.24 22.13
C GLU A 4 26.99 32.10 21.20
N PRO A 5 26.84 30.85 21.69
CA PRO A 5 26.17 29.82 20.92
C PRO A 5 24.67 30.12 20.89
N ARG A 6 24.16 30.49 19.71
CA ARG A 6 22.73 30.63 19.44
C ARG A 6 22.01 29.33 19.81
N GLU A 7 21.14 29.39 20.81
CA GLU A 7 20.09 28.40 21.04
C GLU A 7 19.34 28.15 19.73
N ALA A 8 19.36 26.90 19.26
CA ALA A 8 18.47 26.46 18.19
C ALA A 8 17.05 26.40 18.76
N GLN A 9 16.38 27.54 18.77
CA GLN A 9 14.96 27.62 19.07
C GLN A 9 14.21 27.02 17.89
N TYR A 10 13.85 25.74 18.01
CA TYR A 10 12.99 25.06 17.05
C TYR A 10 11.66 25.81 17.00
N PRO A 11 11.26 26.36 15.83
CA PRO A 11 9.93 26.93 15.71
C PRO A 11 8.94 25.80 15.90
N SER A 12 7.96 25.99 16.79
CA SER A 12 6.76 25.17 16.85
C SER A 12 6.01 25.33 15.53
N SER A 13 6.41 24.54 14.52
CA SER A 13 5.67 24.45 13.27
C SER A 13 4.29 23.92 13.61
N VAL A 14 3.28 24.65 13.15
CA VAL A 14 1.87 24.31 13.26
C VAL A 14 1.66 22.95 12.60
N VAL A 15 1.81 21.87 13.36
CA VAL A 15 1.29 20.57 13.00
C VAL A 15 -0.21 20.76 13.02
N HIS A 16 -0.85 20.76 11.86
CA HIS A 16 -2.28 20.53 11.77
C HIS A 16 -2.54 19.12 12.32
N ARG A 17 -2.66 19.03 13.65
CA ARG A 17 -3.08 17.83 14.36
C ARG A 17 -4.49 17.53 13.87
N PHE A 18 -4.62 16.54 13.00
CA PHE A 18 -5.91 15.87 12.84
C PHE A 18 -6.26 15.28 14.21
N PRO A 19 -7.43 15.62 14.78
CA PRO A 19 -7.84 15.04 16.05
C PRO A 19 -8.18 13.57 15.82
N TYR A 20 -7.21 12.68 16.01
CA TYR A 20 -7.49 11.27 16.20
C TYR A 20 -7.96 11.11 17.65
N GLN A 21 -9.27 11.24 17.87
CA GLN A 21 -9.87 10.84 19.14
C GLN A 21 -9.97 9.31 19.14
N LEU A 22 -9.25 8.67 20.05
CA LEU A 22 -9.42 7.25 20.36
C LEU A 22 -10.89 7.00 20.75
N PRO A 23 -11.57 6.00 20.17
CA PRO A 23 -12.87 5.58 20.68
C PRO A 23 -12.71 5.04 22.11
N PRO A 24 -13.71 5.23 23.00
CA PRO A 24 -13.63 4.74 24.37
C PRO A 24 -13.53 3.20 24.40
N SER A 25 -12.64 2.69 25.25
CA SER A 25 -12.42 1.26 25.48
C SER A 25 -13.73 0.53 25.85
N PRO A 26 -14.11 -0.57 25.19
CA PRO A 26 -15.22 -1.38 25.65
C PRO A 26 -14.85 -2.11 26.95
N SER A 27 -15.69 -1.96 27.98
CA SER A 27 -15.65 -2.78 29.19
C SER A 27 -16.04 -4.24 28.89
N PRO A 28 -15.60 -5.23 29.69
CA PRO A 28 -15.58 -6.63 29.28
C PRO A 28 -16.97 -7.27 29.35
N LEU A 29 -17.48 -7.75 28.21
CA LEU A 29 -18.69 -8.57 28.17
C LEU A 29 -18.33 -10.06 28.13
N LEU A 30 -18.36 -10.68 29.31
CA LEU A 30 -18.52 -12.12 29.47
C LEU A 30 -19.96 -12.54 29.15
N HIS A 31 -20.07 -13.71 28.51
CA HIS A 31 -21.29 -14.48 28.15
C HIS A 31 -22.06 -14.05 26.90
N ARG A 32 -22.02 -14.92 25.86
CA ARG A 32 -23.02 -15.98 25.64
C ARG A 32 -22.91 -16.49 24.20
N VAL A 33 -22.23 -17.63 24.01
CA VAL A 33 -22.32 -18.43 22.78
C VAL A 33 -23.73 -19.01 22.71
N ARG A 34 -24.47 -18.73 21.64
CA ARG A 34 -25.69 -19.46 21.29
C ARG A 34 -25.51 -20.11 19.92
N ASP A 35 -25.73 -21.42 19.92
CA ASP A 35 -25.89 -22.28 18.75
C ASP A 35 -26.86 -21.69 17.73
N VAL A 36 -26.48 -21.78 16.46
CA VAL A 36 -27.41 -21.65 15.33
C VAL A 36 -27.39 -22.97 14.58
N THR A 37 -28.30 -23.85 14.97
CA THR A 37 -28.73 -24.98 14.13
C THR A 37 -30.11 -24.70 13.54
N LYS A 38 -30.17 -24.77 12.20
CA LYS A 38 -31.29 -25.21 11.36
C LYS A 38 -32.45 -24.22 11.08
N HIS A 39 -32.44 -23.65 9.87
CA HIS A 39 -33.58 -23.78 8.94
C HIS A 39 -33.09 -23.74 7.48
N ARG A 40 -33.28 -24.86 6.78
CA ARG A 40 -33.04 -25.05 5.35
C ARG A 40 -34.42 -25.24 4.71
N HIS A 41 -34.84 -24.31 3.87
CA HIS A 41 -35.77 -24.56 2.78
C HIS A 41 -35.42 -23.67 1.59
N SER A 42 -35.53 -24.28 0.42
CA SER A 42 -35.04 -23.89 -0.89
C SER A 42 -35.71 -22.64 -1.44
N ASP A 43 -35.05 -21.94 -2.37
CA ASP A 43 -35.54 -21.69 -3.73
C ASP A 43 -34.44 -21.06 -4.62
N ASP A 44 -34.18 -21.74 -5.73
CA ASP A 44 -33.63 -21.41 -7.07
C ASP A 44 -32.58 -20.30 -7.29
N LEU A 45 -31.40 -20.76 -7.75
CA LEU A 45 -30.46 -20.01 -8.59
C LEU A 45 -30.15 -20.85 -9.84
N ASP A 46 -30.53 -20.35 -11.02
CA ASP A 46 -30.08 -20.88 -12.32
C ASP A 46 -28.73 -20.26 -12.67
N ASP A 47 -27.74 -21.13 -12.84
CA ASP A 47 -26.39 -20.86 -13.31
C ASP A 47 -26.30 -21.25 -14.79
N THR A 48 -25.75 -20.40 -15.64
CA THR A 48 -25.25 -20.85 -16.94
C THR A 48 -24.01 -20.06 -17.35
N THR A 49 -22.91 -20.50 -16.77
CA THR A 49 -21.56 -20.30 -17.29
C THR A 49 -21.39 -21.11 -18.59
N SER A 50 -20.84 -20.53 -19.65
CA SER A 50 -20.34 -21.31 -20.79
C SER A 50 -19.15 -20.62 -21.46
N SER A 51 -17.99 -21.25 -21.32
CA SER A 51 -16.76 -20.93 -22.03
C SER A 51 -16.19 -22.17 -22.72
N ILE A 52 -16.07 -22.07 -24.05
CA ILE A 52 -14.97 -22.56 -24.93
C ILE A 52 -14.85 -24.09 -25.18
N ILE A 53 -14.83 -24.50 -26.46
CA ILE A 53 -13.70 -25.16 -27.21
C ILE A 53 -14.19 -25.70 -28.59
N MET A 54 -13.33 -25.49 -29.59
CA MET A 54 -13.35 -25.82 -31.03
C MET A 54 -13.46 -27.33 -31.39
N GLY A 55 -14.03 -27.64 -32.57
CA GLY A 55 -13.95 -28.97 -33.21
C GLY A 55 -14.43 -29.00 -34.68
N THR A 56 -13.64 -29.58 -35.57
CA THR A 56 -13.56 -29.42 -37.04
C THR A 56 -14.25 -30.49 -37.91
N LYS A 57 -14.45 -30.18 -39.22
CA LYS A 57 -14.69 -31.05 -40.43
C LYS A 57 -16.14 -31.57 -40.63
N GLY A 58 -16.73 -31.68 -41.83
CA GLY A 58 -16.27 -31.67 -43.23
C GLY A 58 -17.44 -31.53 -44.24
N PHE A 59 -17.14 -31.77 -45.53
CA PHE A 59 -17.79 -31.31 -46.78
C PHE A 59 -18.84 -32.27 -47.40
N GLU A 60 -19.76 -31.77 -48.25
CA GLU A 60 -20.25 -32.25 -49.59
C GLU A 60 -21.61 -31.59 -49.95
N ALA A 61 -21.74 -30.73 -50.98
CA ALA A 61 -21.93 -30.92 -52.45
C ALA A 61 -23.40 -30.58 -52.87
N MET A 62 -23.64 -29.46 -53.59
CA MET A 62 -23.91 -29.33 -55.06
C MET A 62 -25.44 -29.34 -55.35
N ASP A 63 -26.08 -28.37 -56.02
CA ASP A 63 -25.98 -28.06 -57.46
C ASP A 63 -26.48 -26.65 -57.87
N ILE A 64 -25.99 -26.23 -59.05
CA ILE A 64 -26.15 -24.96 -59.78
C ILE A 64 -27.10 -25.18 -60.98
N GLU A 65 -27.86 -24.15 -61.40
CA GLU A 65 -28.07 -23.73 -62.81
C GLU A 65 -28.92 -22.42 -62.79
N SER A 66 -28.34 -21.24 -63.04
CA SER A 66 -28.20 -20.57 -64.35
C SER A 66 -29.41 -19.73 -64.79
N SER A 67 -29.18 -18.42 -64.95
CA SER A 67 -29.48 -17.80 -66.24
C SER A 67 -28.56 -16.59 -66.45
N ASN A 68 -27.78 -16.66 -67.51
CA ASN A 68 -27.05 -15.52 -68.09
C ASN A 68 -28.04 -14.57 -68.78
N GLY A 69 -27.80 -13.28 -68.67
CA GLY A 69 -28.56 -12.27 -69.41
C GLY A 69 -27.87 -10.92 -69.39
N LEU A 70 -27.02 -10.71 -70.38
CA LEU A 70 -26.22 -9.51 -70.60
C LEU A 70 -27.07 -8.29 -70.99
N ALA A 71 -26.61 -7.11 -70.54
CA ALA A 71 -26.67 -5.81 -71.20
C ALA A 71 -27.97 -4.94 -71.19
N SER A 72 -27.72 -3.72 -70.68
CA SER A 72 -28.04 -2.42 -71.29
C SER A 72 -29.47 -1.83 -71.21
N LYS A 73 -29.47 -0.61 -70.64
CA LYS A 73 -30.39 0.53 -70.85
C LYS A 73 -31.80 0.41 -70.28
N ALA A 74 -32.05 1.22 -69.25
CA ALA A 74 -32.81 2.45 -69.41
C ALA A 74 -32.72 3.27 -68.12
N ALA A 75 -32.24 4.52 -68.22
CA ALA A 75 -32.56 5.54 -67.24
C ALA A 75 -34.09 5.64 -67.16
N LYS A 76 -34.68 5.21 -66.04
CA LYS A 76 -36.10 5.39 -65.78
C LYS A 76 -36.23 6.39 -64.64
N ALA A 77 -36.78 7.54 -65.03
CA ALA A 77 -36.94 8.73 -64.23
C ALA A 77 -37.52 8.43 -62.83
N LEU A 78 -36.88 9.04 -61.83
CA LEU A 78 -37.39 9.18 -60.47
C LEU A 78 -38.83 9.73 -60.53
N SER A 79 -39.79 8.97 -60.02
CA SER A 79 -41.07 9.52 -59.61
C SER A 79 -40.90 10.23 -58.26
N PRO A 80 -41.42 11.45 -58.06
CA PRO A 80 -41.09 12.30 -56.91
C PRO A 80 -41.78 11.90 -55.59
N ALA A 81 -42.47 10.75 -55.56
CA ALA A 81 -43.27 10.32 -54.41
C ALA A 81 -42.64 9.21 -53.55
N ARG A 82 -41.64 8.46 -54.07
CA ARG A 82 -40.99 7.35 -53.34
C ARG A 82 -39.69 7.75 -52.63
N THR A 83 -39.15 8.92 -52.94
CA THR A 83 -37.92 9.49 -52.35
C THR A 83 -38.14 10.17 -51.00
N ARG A 84 -39.34 10.68 -50.72
CA ARG A 84 -39.66 11.35 -49.44
C ARG A 84 -39.68 10.36 -48.27
N MET A 85 -40.22 9.16 -48.48
CA MET A 85 -40.36 8.16 -47.42
C MET A 85 -39.03 7.46 -47.09
N GLY A 86 -38.19 7.19 -48.10
CA GLY A 86 -36.84 6.66 -47.90
C GLY A 86 -35.89 7.66 -47.23
N ALA A 87 -35.97 8.94 -47.58
CA ALA A 87 -35.17 9.99 -46.92
C ALA A 87 -35.56 10.19 -45.45
N LEU A 88 -36.86 10.07 -45.12
CA LEU A 88 -37.33 10.14 -43.73
C LEU A 88 -36.83 8.95 -42.89
N VAL A 89 -36.82 7.74 -43.44
CA VAL A 89 -36.31 6.55 -42.74
C VAL A 89 -34.80 6.65 -42.51
N VAL A 90 -34.03 7.11 -43.49
CA VAL A 90 -32.57 7.31 -43.33
C VAL A 90 -32.27 8.43 -42.33
N ALA A 91 -33.01 9.54 -42.36
CA ALA A 91 -32.87 10.63 -41.39
C ALA A 91 -33.22 10.17 -39.96
N LEU A 92 -34.25 9.32 -39.81
CA LEU A 92 -34.59 8.71 -38.52
C LEU A 92 -33.50 7.76 -38.03
N ILE A 93 -32.94 6.90 -38.91
CA ILE A 93 -31.86 5.99 -38.53
C ILE A 93 -30.61 6.77 -38.12
N LEU A 94 -30.22 7.80 -38.87
CA LEU A 94 -29.08 8.66 -38.53
C LEU A 94 -29.32 9.46 -37.25
N GLY A 95 -30.55 9.94 -37.04
CA GLY A 95 -30.96 10.59 -35.79
C GLY A 95 -30.87 9.65 -34.59
N VAL A 96 -31.35 8.41 -34.72
CA VAL A 96 -31.25 7.39 -33.68
C VAL A 96 -29.78 7.02 -33.43
N LEU A 97 -28.96 6.84 -34.47
CA LEU A 97 -27.52 6.57 -34.32
C LEU A 97 -26.78 7.71 -33.62
N PHE A 98 -27.12 8.96 -33.95
CA PHE A 98 -26.56 10.14 -33.29
C PHE A 98 -26.97 10.21 -31.81
N VAL A 99 -28.24 9.93 -31.50
CA VAL A 99 -28.70 9.86 -30.11
C VAL A 99 -28.01 8.73 -29.35
N VAL A 100 -27.82 7.55 -29.95
CA VAL A 100 -27.09 6.43 -29.33
C VAL A 100 -25.63 6.81 -29.06
N LEU A 101 -24.95 7.45 -30.02
CA LEU A 101 -23.57 7.94 -29.83
C LEU A 101 -23.48 8.98 -28.71
N VAL A 102 -24.42 9.93 -28.64
CA VAL A 102 -24.46 10.96 -27.58
C VAL A 102 -24.75 10.34 -26.21
N VAL A 103 -25.67 9.37 -26.13
CA VAL A 103 -26.02 8.67 -24.88
C VAL A 103 -24.86 7.80 -24.39
N SER A 104 -24.11 7.14 -25.28
CA SER A 104 -22.91 6.37 -24.92
C SER A 104 -21.77 7.26 -24.41
N PHE A 105 -21.62 8.48 -24.94
CA PHE A 105 -20.62 9.44 -24.45
C PHE A 105 -21.02 10.14 -23.15
N ALA A 106 -22.32 10.18 -22.83
CA ALA A 106 -22.88 10.86 -21.66
C ALA A 106 -23.01 9.99 -20.40
N GLN A 107 -22.53 8.73 -20.41
CA GLN A 107 -22.46 7.92 -19.20
C GLN A 107 -21.33 8.42 -18.28
N THR A 108 -21.49 9.61 -17.71
CA THR A 108 -20.71 10.04 -16.55
C THR A 108 -21.30 9.33 -15.34
N SER A 109 -20.79 8.15 -15.03
CA SER A 109 -21.09 7.50 -13.76
C SER A 109 -20.61 8.42 -12.64
N SER A 110 -21.53 9.13 -11.98
CA SER A 110 -21.18 9.89 -10.79
C SER A 110 -20.79 8.90 -9.70
N ILE A 111 -19.54 8.92 -9.27
CA ILE A 111 -19.10 8.08 -8.16
C ILE A 111 -19.86 8.53 -6.91
N ARG A 112 -20.63 7.62 -6.32
CA ARG A 112 -21.30 7.86 -5.05
C ARG A 112 -20.50 7.18 -3.95
N VAL A 113 -20.07 7.99 -2.99
CA VAL A 113 -19.54 7.49 -1.73
C VAL A 113 -20.74 7.07 -0.88
N ASP A 114 -20.64 5.90 -0.27
CA ASP A 114 -21.66 5.40 0.66
C ASP A 114 -21.86 6.42 1.79
N SER A 115 -23.11 6.79 2.07
CA SER A 115 -23.45 7.71 3.16
C SER A 115 -23.11 7.15 4.54
N ASP A 116 -22.96 5.83 4.65
CA ASP A 116 -22.63 5.15 5.91
C ASP A 116 -21.13 5.19 6.22
N LEU A 117 -20.28 5.66 5.29
CA LEU A 117 -18.86 5.85 5.55
C LEU A 117 -18.64 6.97 6.59
N PRO A 118 -17.79 6.73 7.61
CA PRO A 118 -17.44 7.78 8.56
C PRO A 118 -16.87 9.00 7.84
N ALA A 119 -17.26 10.20 8.27
CA ALA A 119 -16.80 11.46 7.67
C ALA A 119 -15.26 11.57 7.63
N SER A 120 -14.58 11.03 8.64
CA SER A 120 -13.12 10.97 8.72
C SER A 120 -12.48 10.09 7.66
N VAL A 121 -13.21 9.11 7.12
CA VAL A 121 -12.79 8.24 6.02
C VAL A 121 -13.13 8.89 4.68
N ALA A 122 -14.35 9.42 4.55
CA ALA A 122 -14.79 10.11 3.34
C ALA A 122 -13.88 11.30 2.97
N ALA A 123 -13.38 12.03 3.97
CA ALA A 123 -12.46 13.16 3.76
C ALA A 123 -11.10 12.79 3.15
N LEU A 124 -10.74 11.50 3.11
CA LEU A 124 -9.46 11.02 2.57
C LEU A 124 -9.52 10.73 1.07
N MET A 125 -10.73 10.60 0.54
CA MET A 125 -10.99 10.11 -0.80
C MET A 125 -10.95 11.24 -1.83
N ASN A 126 -10.45 10.96 -3.03
CA ASN A 126 -10.62 11.83 -4.19
C ASN A 126 -11.74 11.25 -5.08
N VAL A 127 -12.97 11.74 -4.89
CA VAL A 127 -14.16 11.27 -5.63
C VAL A 127 -14.17 11.65 -7.12
N ASN A 128 -13.17 12.42 -7.58
CA ASN A 128 -13.00 12.73 -9.00
C ASN A 128 -12.14 11.67 -9.73
N ALA A 129 -11.40 10.84 -8.99
CA ALA A 129 -10.63 9.76 -9.56
C ALA A 129 -11.51 8.51 -9.77
N LEU A 130 -11.41 7.88 -10.93
CA LEU A 130 -12.17 6.68 -11.24
C LEU A 130 -11.61 5.47 -10.46
N PRO A 131 -12.38 4.83 -9.57
CA PRO A 131 -11.89 3.74 -8.72
C PRO A 131 -11.43 2.51 -9.53
N CYS A 132 -12.02 2.27 -10.70
CA CYS A 132 -11.62 1.17 -11.58
C CYS A 132 -10.32 1.46 -12.37
N SER A 133 -9.83 2.69 -12.35
CA SER A 133 -8.61 3.10 -13.05
C SER A 133 -7.45 3.31 -12.08
N ASP A 134 -7.69 4.04 -10.99
CA ASP A 134 -6.73 4.26 -9.92
C ASP A 134 -7.46 4.27 -8.58
N PHE A 135 -7.54 3.09 -7.97
CA PHE A 135 -8.20 2.95 -6.68
C PHE A 135 -7.42 3.63 -5.54
N TYR A 136 -6.10 3.77 -5.68
CA TYR A 136 -5.28 4.41 -4.66
C TYR A 136 -5.54 5.91 -4.64
N GLU A 137 -5.54 6.57 -5.80
CA GLU A 137 -5.90 7.98 -5.89
C GLU A 137 -7.36 8.20 -5.45
N PHE A 138 -8.29 7.33 -5.86
CA PHE A 138 -9.68 7.42 -5.38
C PHE A 138 -9.80 7.33 -3.85
N ALA A 139 -9.13 6.36 -3.22
CA ALA A 139 -9.25 6.10 -1.79
C ALA A 139 -8.40 7.04 -0.92
N CYS A 140 -7.25 7.50 -1.41
CA CYS A 140 -6.23 8.21 -0.63
C CYS A 140 -5.85 9.59 -1.18
N GLY A 141 -6.29 9.96 -2.38
CA GLY A 141 -5.90 11.20 -3.06
C GLY A 141 -6.23 12.46 -2.26
N GLY A 142 -7.34 12.46 -1.52
CA GLY A 142 -7.68 13.55 -0.60
C GLY A 142 -6.68 13.68 0.56
N TRP A 143 -6.16 12.56 1.07
CA TRP A 143 -5.09 12.59 2.08
C TRP A 143 -3.75 13.03 1.48
N LEU A 144 -3.39 12.55 0.29
CA LEU A 144 -2.15 12.92 -0.42
C LEU A 144 -2.10 14.42 -0.70
N ALA A 145 -3.21 15.01 -1.16
CA ALA A 145 -3.29 16.43 -1.45
C ALA A 145 -3.13 17.32 -0.20
N ASN A 146 -3.47 16.80 0.98
CA ASN A 146 -3.50 17.55 2.23
C ASN A 146 -2.36 17.22 3.20
N THR A 147 -1.46 16.30 2.83
CA THR A 147 -0.39 15.85 3.71
C THR A 147 0.97 16.15 3.13
N SER A 148 1.80 16.85 3.89
CA SER A 148 3.21 17.06 3.59
C SER A 148 4.08 16.03 4.31
N LEU A 149 5.11 15.53 3.64
CA LEU A 149 6.15 14.71 4.27
C LEU A 149 6.89 15.54 5.33
N PRO A 150 6.91 15.13 6.61
CA PRO A 150 7.72 15.79 7.63
C PRO A 150 9.22 15.77 7.27
N PRO A 151 9.98 16.86 7.55
CA PRO A 151 11.38 16.99 7.11
C PRO A 151 12.33 15.98 7.78
N ASP A 152 11.95 15.43 8.92
CA ASP A 152 12.66 14.42 9.69
C ASP A 152 12.38 12.99 9.20
N ARG A 153 11.55 12.81 8.16
CA ARG A 153 11.09 11.50 7.73
C ARG A 153 11.33 11.23 6.24
N PRO A 154 11.81 10.04 5.88
CA PRO A 154 11.93 9.64 4.48
C PRO A 154 10.58 9.24 3.86
N SER A 155 9.61 8.86 4.69
CA SER A 155 8.27 8.50 4.26
C SER A 155 7.23 8.83 5.33
N PHE A 156 5.98 9.02 4.90
CA PHE A 156 4.87 9.23 5.81
C PHE A 156 3.63 8.56 5.24
N SER A 157 2.95 7.80 6.09
CA SER A 157 1.75 7.07 5.71
C SER A 157 0.63 7.42 6.67
N ARG A 158 -0.59 7.48 6.15
CA ARG A 158 -1.76 7.65 6.99
C ARG A 158 -1.89 6.51 8.00
N SER A 159 -1.80 5.27 7.52
CA SER A 159 -2.22 4.10 8.28
C SER A 159 -1.29 3.75 9.43
N PHE A 160 0.01 4.03 9.30
CA PHE A 160 1.00 3.60 10.28
C PHE A 160 1.68 4.78 10.98
N SER A 161 2.08 5.81 10.24
CA SER A 161 2.88 6.90 10.82
C SER A 161 2.10 7.71 11.85
N GLY A 162 0.83 8.02 11.60
CA GLY A 162 0.01 8.75 12.57
C GLY A 162 -0.29 7.95 13.85
N ILE A 163 -0.39 6.63 13.75
CA ILE A 163 -0.56 5.75 14.92
C ILE A 163 0.75 5.68 15.71
N GLN A 164 1.89 5.57 15.01
CA GLN A 164 3.20 5.60 15.63
C GLN A 164 3.43 6.90 16.40
N ASP A 165 3.08 8.06 15.82
CA ASP A 165 3.21 9.36 16.50
C ASP A 165 2.38 9.41 17.78
N ALA A 166 1.13 8.94 17.72
CA ALA A 166 0.26 8.89 18.89
C ALA A 166 0.80 7.93 19.97
N ASN A 167 1.41 6.81 19.57
CA ASN A 167 2.05 5.88 20.49
C ASN A 167 3.31 6.48 21.11
N ASP A 168 4.12 7.21 20.35
CA ASP A 168 5.32 7.88 20.86
C ASP A 168 4.96 8.93 21.92
N ASP A 169 3.88 9.70 21.70
CA ASP A 169 3.34 10.64 22.69
C ASP A 169 2.85 9.91 23.96
N LEU A 170 2.19 8.77 23.81
CA LEU A 170 1.77 7.93 24.93
C LEU A 170 2.98 7.37 25.69
N PHE A 171 4.01 6.85 24.99
CA PHE A 171 5.22 6.34 25.61
C PHE A 171 5.95 7.41 26.41
N ARG A 172 6.06 8.65 25.90
CA ARG A 172 6.62 9.77 26.67
C ARG A 172 5.83 10.03 27.96
N THR A 173 4.52 9.86 27.93
CA THR A 173 3.67 10.00 29.12
C THR A 173 3.94 8.88 30.13
N ILE A 174 4.04 7.63 29.68
CA ILE A 174 4.35 6.48 30.54
C ILE A 174 5.76 6.61 31.16
N LEU A 175 6.75 7.06 30.37
CA LEU A 175 8.12 7.27 30.84
C LEU A 175 8.21 8.34 31.93
N ALA A 176 7.29 9.32 31.93
CA ALA A 176 7.20 10.32 32.99
C ALA A 176 6.82 9.72 34.36
N GLU A 177 6.23 8.52 34.40
CA GLU A 177 5.91 7.79 35.63
C GLU A 177 7.14 7.15 36.31
N LYS A 178 8.33 7.27 35.71
CA LYS A 178 9.62 6.81 36.26
C LYS A 178 9.67 5.31 36.61
N TRP A 179 9.23 4.47 35.68
CA TRP A 179 9.38 3.01 35.76
C TRP A 179 10.86 2.60 35.90
N PRO A 180 11.20 1.73 36.88
CA PRO A 180 12.58 1.30 37.12
C PRO A 180 13.25 0.70 35.88
N LEU A 181 14.56 0.97 35.70
CA LEU A 181 15.41 0.56 34.56
C LEU A 181 15.04 1.18 33.21
N VAL A 182 13.75 1.23 32.85
CA VAL A 182 13.29 1.80 31.57
C VAL A 182 13.54 3.30 31.54
N SER A 183 13.24 3.99 32.64
CA SER A 183 13.40 5.44 32.73
C SER A 183 14.87 5.84 32.80
N ASP A 184 15.70 5.08 33.53
CA ASP A 184 17.14 5.34 33.58
C ASP A 184 17.79 5.14 32.21
N LEU A 185 17.38 4.09 31.48
CA LEU A 185 17.83 3.86 30.11
C LEU A 185 17.40 5.01 29.19
N TYR A 186 16.14 5.43 29.25
CA TYR A 186 15.64 6.54 28.46
C TYR A 186 16.37 7.85 28.77
N ASP A 187 16.48 8.20 30.06
CA ASP A 187 17.16 9.42 30.51
C ASP A 187 18.65 9.42 30.11
N SER A 188 19.31 8.25 30.11
CA SER A 188 20.69 8.11 29.63
C SER A 188 20.84 8.42 28.13
N CYS A 189 19.84 8.04 27.32
CA CYS A 189 19.79 8.31 25.89
C CYS A 189 19.50 9.80 25.62
N MET A 190 18.60 10.40 26.41
CA MET A 190 18.17 11.79 26.21
C MET A 190 19.16 12.84 26.75
N ASN A 191 20.12 12.45 27.59
CA ASN A 191 21.09 13.38 28.17
C ASN A 191 22.25 13.69 27.21
N THR A 192 21.97 14.50 26.19
CA THR A 192 22.94 14.89 25.16
C THR A 192 24.16 15.61 25.73
N SER A 193 24.03 16.37 26.81
CA SER A 193 25.17 17.04 27.44
C SER A 193 26.23 16.06 27.95
N VAL A 194 25.81 14.94 28.54
CA VAL A 194 26.74 13.90 28.99
C VAL A 194 27.33 13.16 27.78
N LEU A 195 26.52 12.86 26.77
CA LEU A 195 26.98 12.20 25.55
C LEU A 195 28.04 13.04 24.81
N ASP A 196 27.80 14.35 24.66
CA ASP A 196 28.73 15.30 24.04
C ASP A 196 30.04 15.41 24.82
N ALA A 197 29.96 15.43 26.15
CA ALA A 197 31.15 15.50 27.01
C ALA A 197 32.00 14.21 26.94
N LEU A 198 31.35 13.05 26.81
CA LEU A 198 32.05 11.76 26.68
C LEU A 198 32.66 11.57 25.29
N GLY A 199 32.00 12.09 24.24
CA GLY A 199 32.39 11.89 22.85
C GLY A 199 32.59 10.39 22.53
N ALA A 200 33.65 10.07 21.78
CA ALA A 200 33.95 8.68 21.40
C ALA A 200 34.73 7.88 22.45
N ALA A 201 35.02 8.45 23.64
CA ALA A 201 35.86 7.80 24.64
C ALA A 201 35.37 6.39 25.06
N PRO A 202 34.05 6.12 25.22
CA PRO A 202 33.55 4.79 25.57
C PRO A 202 33.88 3.69 24.56
N LEU A 203 34.12 4.04 23.28
CA LEU A 203 34.48 3.10 22.22
C LEU A 203 35.96 2.71 22.23
N GLY A 204 36.80 3.45 22.97
CA GLY A 204 38.26 3.31 22.96
C GLY A 204 38.79 1.89 23.21
N PRO A 205 38.32 1.18 24.26
CA PRO A 205 38.79 -0.18 24.55
C PRO A 205 38.54 -1.17 23.41
N ASP A 206 37.35 -1.14 22.81
CA ASP A 206 36.97 -2.06 21.73
C ASP A 206 37.74 -1.74 20.45
N LEU A 207 37.89 -0.45 20.11
CA LEU A 207 38.71 -0.01 18.97
C LEU A 207 40.19 -0.38 19.14
N ASN A 208 40.72 -0.30 20.37
CA ASN A 208 42.09 -0.71 20.65
C ASN A 208 42.28 -2.22 20.54
N ALA A 209 41.30 -3.02 20.97
CA ALA A 209 41.32 -4.47 20.79
C ALA A 209 41.34 -4.84 19.29
N ILE A 210 40.52 -4.17 18.47
CA ILE A 210 40.49 -4.37 17.01
C ILE A 210 41.87 -4.07 16.41
N ARG A 211 42.47 -2.91 16.74
CA ARG A 211 43.80 -2.53 16.22
C ARG A 211 44.95 -3.43 16.68
N SER A 212 44.80 -4.06 17.84
CA SER A 212 45.84 -4.91 18.43
C SER A 212 45.86 -6.32 17.85
N THR A 213 44.77 -6.73 17.21
CA THR A 213 44.63 -8.05 16.59
C THR A 213 45.64 -8.27 15.46
N LYS A 214 46.32 -9.42 15.44
CA LYS A 214 47.41 -9.71 14.47
C LYS A 214 47.12 -10.86 13.52
N SER A 215 46.07 -11.65 13.78
CA SER A 215 45.71 -12.78 12.93
C SER A 215 44.22 -12.83 12.62
N LYS A 216 43.87 -13.52 11.54
CA LYS A 216 42.47 -13.79 11.17
C LYS A 216 41.73 -14.55 12.28
N HIS A 217 42.41 -15.47 12.95
CA HIS A 217 41.81 -16.25 14.03
C HIS A 217 41.49 -15.39 15.26
N GLU A 218 42.44 -14.55 15.68
CA GLU A 218 42.20 -13.57 16.75
C GLU A 218 41.09 -12.59 16.39
N LEU A 219 41.03 -12.16 15.12
CA LEU A 219 39.97 -11.27 14.64
C LEU A 219 38.60 -11.93 14.74
N LEU A 220 38.48 -13.19 14.30
CA LEU A 220 37.21 -13.93 14.38
C LEU A 220 36.77 -14.13 15.84
N ALA A 221 37.71 -14.42 16.75
CA ALA A 221 37.41 -14.54 18.17
C ALA A 221 36.97 -13.19 18.77
N LEU A 222 37.65 -12.10 18.43
CA LEU A 222 37.29 -10.76 18.88
C LEU A 222 35.93 -10.33 18.34
N VAL A 223 35.63 -10.59 17.06
CA VAL A 223 34.33 -10.32 16.47
C VAL A 223 33.22 -11.03 17.26
N GLY A 224 33.39 -12.32 17.58
CA GLY A 224 32.43 -13.05 18.40
C GLY A 224 32.21 -12.40 19.78
N ALA A 225 33.29 -11.97 20.43
CA ALA A 225 33.20 -11.29 21.73
C ALA A 225 32.47 -9.94 21.64
N LEU A 226 32.76 -9.15 20.59
CA LEU A 226 32.09 -7.86 20.35
C LEU A 226 30.61 -8.05 20.01
N SER A 227 30.27 -9.07 19.20
CA SER A 227 28.87 -9.38 18.87
C SER A 227 28.06 -9.70 20.12
N MET A 228 28.61 -10.53 21.02
CA MET A 228 27.95 -10.89 22.28
C MET A 228 27.79 -9.70 23.23
N LYS A 229 28.75 -8.78 23.24
CA LYS A 229 28.73 -7.58 24.11
C LYS A 229 27.71 -6.54 23.63
N SER A 230 27.61 -6.33 22.32
CA SER A 230 26.82 -5.24 21.72
C SER A 230 25.44 -5.66 21.23
N GLY A 231 25.21 -6.97 21.04
CA GLY A 231 24.02 -7.48 20.35
C GLY A 231 24.03 -7.21 18.84
N MET A 232 25.13 -6.66 18.30
CA MET A 232 25.29 -6.38 16.88
C MET A 232 26.04 -7.51 16.16
N ASN A 233 25.78 -7.65 14.86
CA ASN A 233 26.50 -8.58 14.00
C ASN A 233 27.55 -7.82 13.18
N PHE A 234 28.82 -8.24 13.21
CA PHE A 234 29.92 -7.53 12.53
C PHE A 234 30.35 -8.14 11.20
N LEU A 235 30.34 -9.48 11.08
CA LEU A 235 30.85 -10.18 9.87
C LEU A 235 29.77 -10.90 9.09
N PHE A 236 28.82 -11.51 9.78
CA PHE A 236 27.63 -12.12 9.22
C PHE A 236 26.58 -12.12 10.33
N PRO A 237 25.30 -11.87 10.02
CA PRO A 237 24.24 -12.08 10.97
C PRO A 237 24.24 -13.53 11.46
N ALA A 238 24.36 -13.70 12.78
CA ALA A 238 24.27 -14.99 13.43
C ALA A 238 23.29 -14.89 14.60
N TYR A 239 22.22 -15.67 14.55
CA TYR A 239 21.18 -15.63 15.58
C TYR A 239 20.58 -17.01 15.82
N ILE A 240 19.92 -17.16 16.97
CA ILE A 240 19.26 -18.41 17.35
C ILE A 240 17.77 -18.26 17.07
N ASP A 241 17.25 -19.09 16.18
CA ASP A 241 15.84 -19.12 15.84
C ASP A 241 15.39 -20.56 15.56
N VAL A 242 14.10 -20.74 15.31
CA VAL A 242 13.47 -22.03 15.07
C VAL A 242 14.06 -22.71 13.82
N ASP A 243 14.25 -24.02 13.88
CA ASP A 243 14.54 -24.88 12.72
C ASP A 243 13.28 -24.97 11.85
N GLU A 244 13.35 -24.47 10.61
CA GLU A 244 12.23 -24.46 9.67
C GLU A 244 11.68 -25.87 9.39
N GLN A 245 12.51 -26.92 9.51
CA GLN A 245 12.09 -28.31 9.35
C GLN A 245 11.59 -28.93 10.65
N ARG A 246 11.92 -28.33 11.81
CA ARG A 246 11.57 -28.82 13.15
C ARG A 246 11.18 -27.65 14.06
N GLY A 247 9.90 -27.25 14.02
CA GLY A 247 9.35 -26.10 14.74
C GLY A 247 9.48 -26.08 16.28
N HIS A 248 10.05 -27.11 16.90
CA HIS A 248 10.30 -27.21 18.34
C HIS A 248 11.79 -27.16 18.70
N THR A 249 12.66 -26.98 17.72
CA THR A 249 14.12 -26.95 17.89
C THR A 249 14.62 -25.56 17.55
N MET A 250 15.47 -24.99 18.39
CA MET A 250 16.23 -23.79 18.05
C MET A 250 17.57 -24.19 17.44
N VAL A 251 17.98 -23.52 16.38
CA VAL A 251 19.25 -23.73 15.67
C VAL A 251 19.95 -22.41 15.44
N LEU A 252 21.26 -22.47 15.18
CA LEU A 252 22.03 -21.31 14.75
C LEU A 252 21.75 -21.05 13.27
N HIS A 253 21.25 -19.86 12.98
CA HIS A 253 21.12 -19.31 11.63
C HIS A 253 22.33 -18.44 11.33
N VAL A 254 22.86 -18.57 10.12
CA VAL A 254 23.94 -17.73 9.59
C VAL A 254 23.51 -17.22 8.22
N GLU A 255 23.43 -15.91 8.07
CA GLU A 255 22.94 -15.27 6.85
C GLU A 255 24.04 -14.50 6.13
N GLN A 256 23.78 -14.17 4.87
CA GLN A 256 24.64 -13.25 4.11
C GLN A 256 24.54 -11.83 4.67
N VAL A 257 25.63 -11.07 4.59
CA VAL A 257 25.66 -9.67 5.00
C VAL A 257 24.94 -8.81 3.96
N GLU A 258 24.24 -7.80 4.45
CA GLU A 258 23.66 -6.76 3.60
C GLU A 258 24.78 -5.97 2.89
N LYS A 259 24.60 -5.75 1.59
CA LYS A 259 25.69 -5.34 0.67
C LYS A 259 26.35 -4.00 1.03
N GLU A 260 25.66 -3.14 1.76
CA GLU A 260 26.11 -1.81 2.18
C GLU A 260 27.40 -1.84 3.03
N VAL A 261 27.68 -2.96 3.71
CA VAL A 261 28.94 -3.11 4.43
C VAL A 261 30.10 -3.41 3.48
N LEU A 262 29.89 -4.16 2.39
CA LEU A 262 31.00 -4.68 1.57
C LEU A 262 31.55 -3.67 0.58
N ASP A 263 30.72 -2.78 0.04
CA ASP A 263 31.13 -1.83 -0.99
C ASP A 263 32.02 -0.69 -0.44
N ASP A 264 32.04 -0.46 0.88
CA ASP A 264 32.94 0.51 1.55
C ASP A 264 34.29 -0.10 2.00
N PHE A 265 34.43 -1.43 1.97
CA PHE A 265 35.64 -2.14 2.44
C PHE A 265 36.53 -2.75 1.32
N PHE A 266 36.09 -2.71 0.05
CA PHE A 266 36.83 -3.25 -1.10
C PHE A 266 37.05 -2.20 -2.20
#